data_AF-A0A2W6UC98-F1
#
_entry.id   AF-A0A2W6UC98-F1
#
_cell.length_a   1.000
_cell.length_b   1.000
_cell.length_c   1.000
_cell.angle_alpha   90.00
_cell.angle_beta   90.00
_cell.angle_gamma   90.00
#
_symmetry.space_group_name_H-M   'P 1'
#
loop_
_entity.id
_entity.type
_entity.pdbx_description
1 polymer ?
#
loop_
_entity_poly.entity_id
_entity_poly.type
_entity_poly.pdbx_seq_one_letter_code
_entity_poly.pdbx_strand_id
1 'polypeptide(L)' 'MSVSLRAGLASETGAFRDVNQDAAFAAVWGVGVADGVGGGPAGDLASAALVHRLVAGGTRVPDAHALGARV' A
#
# COMPACT_ATOMS: atom_id res chain seq x y z
N MET A 1 -12.07 -21.94 -11.69
CA MET A 1 -12.76 -20.99 -10.80
C MET A 1 -11.85 -19.79 -10.60
N SER A 2 -12.31 -18.57 -10.87
CA SER A 2 -11.56 -17.33 -10.62
C SER A 2 -12.23 -16.55 -9.50
N VAL A 3 -11.45 -16.09 -8.52
CA VAL A 3 -11.92 -15.21 -7.43
C VAL A 3 -11.45 -13.79 -7.72
N SER A 4 -12.27 -12.80 -7.38
CA SER A 4 -11.96 -11.38 -7.54
C SER A 4 -12.34 -10.63 -6.26
N LEU A 5 -11.51 -9.66 -5.88
CA LEU A 5 -11.75 -8.79 -4.73
C LEU A 5 -12.58 -7.57 -5.14
N ARG A 6 -13.60 -7.24 -4.35
CA ARG A 6 -14.26 -5.94 -4.34
C ARG A 6 -13.91 -5.26 -3.03
N ALA A 7 -13.19 -4.16 -3.11
CA ALA A 7 -12.72 -3.41 -1.95
C ALA A 7 -12.85 -1.90 -2.21
N GLY A 8 -13.07 -1.14 -1.14
CA GLY A 8 -12.97 0.30 -1.11
C GLY A 8 -11.81 0.73 -0.22
N LEU A 9 -11.34 1.96 -0.42
CA LEU A 9 -10.31 2.58 0.42
C LEU A 9 -10.87 3.83 1.07
N ALA A 10 -10.49 4.05 2.31
CA ALA A 10 -10.64 5.31 3.01
C ALA A 10 -9.35 5.54 3.80
N SER A 11 -8.85 6.78 3.80
CA SER A 11 -7.68 7.18 4.56
C SER A 11 -7.90 8.61 5.05
N GLU A 12 -7.54 8.88 6.30
CA GLU A 12 -7.73 10.15 6.96
C GLU A 12 -6.48 10.54 7.74
N THR A 13 -6.19 11.84 7.84
CA THR A 13 -5.06 12.33 8.64
C THR A 13 -5.28 12.16 10.14
N GLY A 14 -6.55 12.14 10.58
CA GLY A 14 -6.92 12.20 11.99
C GLY A 14 -6.73 13.58 12.60
N ALA A 15 -6.85 13.67 13.93
CA ALA A 15 -6.92 14.95 14.65
C ALA A 15 -5.57 15.55 15.08
N PHE A 16 -4.47 14.79 15.00
CA PHE A 16 -3.19 15.16 15.62
C PHE A 16 -2.06 15.44 14.64
N ARG A 17 -2.02 14.76 13.49
CA ARG A 17 -0.97 14.96 12.48
C ARG A 17 -1.40 16.09 11.55
N ASP A 18 -0.43 16.86 11.06
CA ASP A 18 -0.69 17.88 10.03
C ASP A 18 -0.82 17.28 8.63
N VAL A 19 -0.21 16.11 8.41
CA VAL A 19 -0.15 15.43 7.12
C VAL A 19 -0.40 13.93 7.30
N ASN A 20 -1.09 13.35 6.31
CA ASN A 20 -1.25 11.91 6.20
C ASN A 20 -0.09 11.35 5.38
N GLN A 21 0.64 10.38 5.94
CA GLN A 21 1.77 9.73 5.28
C GLN A 21 1.44 8.29 4.86
N ASP A 22 0.15 7.92 4.94
CA ASP A 22 -0.33 6.62 4.53
C ASP A 22 -0.52 6.57 3.02
N ALA A 23 -0.15 5.44 2.42
CA ALA A 23 -0.47 5.11 1.04
C ALA A 23 -1.21 3.77 0.99
N ALA A 24 -2.20 3.65 0.10
CA ALA A 24 -2.97 2.43 -0.05
C ALA A 24 -3.35 2.15 -1.49
N PHE A 25 -3.58 0.87 -1.82
CA PHE A 25 -4.17 0.45 -3.08
C PHE A 25 -5.24 -0.62 -2.88
N ALA A 26 -6.21 -0.63 -3.79
CA ALA A 26 -7.22 -1.66 -3.89
C ALA A 26 -7.40 -2.01 -5.37
N ALA A 27 -7.32 -3.31 -5.66
CA ALA A 27 -7.48 -3.85 -6.99
C ALA A 27 -8.23 -5.19 -6.92
N VAL A 28 -8.70 -5.65 -8.08
CA VAL A 28 -9.41 -6.93 -8.21
C VAL A 28 -8.60 -8.14 -7.75
N TRP A 29 -7.28 -7.99 -7.62
CA TRP A 29 -6.30 -9.04 -7.31
C TRP A 29 -5.61 -8.86 -5.96
N GLY A 30 -5.75 -7.70 -5.29
CA GLY A 30 -5.06 -7.44 -4.04
C GLY A 30 -5.42 -6.10 -3.41
N VAL A 31 -5.15 -5.99 -2.11
CA VAL A 31 -5.25 -4.75 -1.32
C VAL A 31 -3.99 -4.61 -0.48
N GLY A 32 -3.57 -3.37 -0.21
CA GLY A 32 -2.42 -3.10 0.64
C GLY A 32 -2.42 -1.68 1.17
N VAL A 33 -1.86 -1.50 2.36
CA VAL A 33 -1.70 -0.22 3.05
C VAL A 33 -0.26 -0.14 3.55
N ALA A 34 0.35 1.03 3.43
CA ALA A 34 1.68 1.35 3.94
C ALA A 34 1.58 2.61 4.82
N ASP A 35 1.95 2.48 6.10
CA ASP A 35 2.07 3.60 7.06
C ASP A 35 3.48 4.20 6.95
N GLY A 36 3.56 5.42 6.44
CA GLY A 36 4.82 6.12 6.20
C GLY A 36 5.43 6.69 7.47
N VAL A 37 6.73 6.45 7.68
CA VAL A 37 7.51 7.03 8.80
C VAL A 37 8.76 7.73 8.28
N GLY A 38 9.24 8.76 9.00
CA GLY A 38 10.51 9.43 8.66
C GLY A 38 10.56 10.95 8.91
N GLY A 39 9.43 11.59 9.25
CA GLY A 39 9.36 13.03 9.48
C GLY A 39 9.44 13.85 8.17
N GLY A 40 8.79 15.01 8.14
CA GLY A 40 8.70 15.83 6.93
C GLY A 40 8.15 15.03 5.74
N PRO A 41 8.68 15.18 4.50
CA PRO A 41 8.20 14.48 3.32
C PRO A 41 8.66 13.00 3.22
N ALA A 42 9.57 12.55 4.10
CA ALA A 42 10.19 11.23 3.95
C ALA A 42 9.20 10.08 4.14
N GLY A 43 8.25 10.20 5.08
CA GLY A 43 7.23 9.18 5.32
C GLY A 43 6.29 9.00 4.13
N ASP A 44 5.83 10.11 3.56
CA ASP A 44 4.97 10.12 2.36
C ASP A 44 5.69 9.49 1.15
N LEU A 45 6.96 9.86 0.92
CA LEU A 45 7.76 9.26 -0.15
C LEU A 45 7.97 7.75 0.07
N ALA A 46 8.22 7.33 1.31
CA ALA A 46 8.45 5.93 1.65
C ALA A 46 7.21 5.05 1.39
N SER A 47 6.04 5.47 1.89
CA SER A 47 4.79 4.72 1.72
C SER A 47 4.35 4.70 0.25
N ALA A 48 4.44 5.83 -0.45
CA ALA A 48 4.10 5.92 -1.88
C ALA A 48 5.02 5.04 -2.74
N ALA A 49 6.33 5.05 -2.48
CA ALA A 49 7.30 4.22 -3.21
C ALA A 49 7.04 2.72 -3.02
N LEU A 50 6.69 2.31 -1.79
CA LEU A 50 6.35 0.92 -1.49
C LEU A 50 5.07 0.49 -2.22
N VAL A 51 3.98 1.26 -2.11
CA VAL A 51 2.72 0.95 -2.81
C VAL A 51 2.93 0.89 -4.32
N HIS A 52 3.69 1.84 -4.88
CA HIS A 52 4.01 1.84 -6.30
C HIS A 52 4.78 0.59 -6.72
N ARG A 53 5.81 0.19 -5.95
CA ARG A 53 6.57 -1.05 -6.21
C ARG A 53 5.68 -2.28 -6.16
N LEU A 54 4.78 -2.38 -5.19
CA LEU A 54 3.87 -3.52 -5.03
C LEU A 54 2.93 -3.66 -6.23
N VAL A 55 2.33 -2.55 -6.69
CA VAL A 55 1.43 -2.54 -7.85
C VAL A 55 2.19 -2.79 -9.16
N ALA A 56 3.38 -2.20 -9.32
CA ALA A 56 4.21 -2.37 -10.51
C ALA A 56 4.80 -3.79 -10.63
N GLY A 57 4.99 -4.50 -9.52
CA GLY A 57 5.47 -5.89 -9.50
C GLY A 57 4.49 -6.93 -10.08
N GLY A 58 3.30 -6.51 -10.51
CA GLY A 58 2.33 -7.33 -11.19
C GLY A 58 1.32 -8.00 -10.25
N THR A 59 0.24 -8.52 -10.85
CA THR A 59 -1.00 -8.90 -10.17
C THR A 59 -0.99 -10.30 -9.54
N ARG A 60 0.15 -10.98 -9.55
CA ARG A 60 0.30 -12.34 -9.03
C ARG A 60 1.53 -12.42 -8.15
N VAL A 61 1.33 -13.01 -6.98
CA VAL A 61 2.40 -13.37 -6.06
C VAL A 61 2.21 -14.84 -5.72
N PRO A 62 3.21 -15.70 -5.96
CA PRO A 62 3.04 -17.15 -5.87
C PRO A 62 2.85 -17.63 -4.43
N ASP A 63 3.48 -16.95 -3.46
CA ASP A 63 3.42 -17.30 -2.05
C ASP A 63 3.75 -16.08 -1.16
N ALA A 64 3.65 -16.28 0.16
CA ALA A 64 3.94 -15.24 1.14
C ALA A 64 5.42 -14.81 1.17
N HIS A 65 6.35 -15.71 0.84
CA HIS A 65 7.78 -15.39 0.83
C HIS A 65 8.12 -14.45 -0.34
N ALA A 66 7.58 -14.72 -1.52
CA ALA A 66 7.69 -13.86 -2.69
C ALA A 66 7.00 -12.51 -2.49
N LEU A 67 5.96 -12.43 -1.65
CA LEU A 67 5.36 -11.15 -1.24
C LEU A 67 6.33 -10.38 -0.33
N GLY A 68 6.93 -11.05 0.65
CA GLY A 68 7.90 -10.46 1.57
C GLY A 68 9.10 -9.84 0.87
N ALA A 69 9.57 -10.41 -0.25
CA ALA A 69 10.65 -9.82 -1.05
C ALA A 69 10.27 -8.51 -1.76
N ARG A 70 8.99 -8.14 -1.82
CA ARG A 70 8.50 -6.90 -2.43
C ARG A 70 8.23 -5.79 -1.42
N VAL A 71 8.16 -6.12 -0.13
CA VAL A 71 7.85 -5.22 1.00
C VAL A 71 9.13 -4.81 1.72
#